data_AF-A0A6N2U8F6-F1
#
_entry.id   AF-A0A6N2U8F6-F1
#
_cell.length_a   1.000
_cell.length_b   1.000
_cell.length_c   1.000
_cell.angle_alpha   90.00
_cell.angle_beta   90.00
_cell.angle_gamma   90.00
#
_symmetry.space_group_name_H-M   'P 1'
#
loop_
_entity.id
_entity.type
_entity.pdbx_description
1 polymer ?
#
loop_
_entity_poly.entity_id
_entity_poly.type
_entity_poly.pdbx_seq_one_letter_code
_entity_poly.pdbx_strand_id
1 'polypeptide(L)'
;MNNTQIPIDELYDQLTLILQEEKYAKSTIQLYQEHVKRIKKFMLANNITDYSSSVADQYYKKEVESRDYNYTTKRFFRTVIRRCCGILKL
;
A
#
# COMPACT_ATOMS: atom_id res chain seq x y z
N MET A 1 -1.10 17.75 -12.26
CA MET A 1 -0.91 16.54 -11.44
C MET A 1 -2.23 16.28 -10.73
N ASN A 2 -3.04 15.34 -11.20
CA ASN A 2 -4.24 14.97 -10.46
C ASN A 2 -3.79 14.34 -9.15
N ASN A 3 -4.09 15.01 -8.04
CA ASN A 3 -4.05 14.39 -6.72
C ASN A 3 -5.26 13.45 -6.65
N THR A 4 -5.18 12.33 -7.36
CA THR A 4 -6.18 11.28 -7.28
C THR A 4 -6.04 10.66 -5.90
N GLN A 5 -6.94 11.05 -5.01
CA GLN A 5 -7.15 10.44 -3.71
C GLN A 5 -8.16 9.32 -3.92
N ILE A 6 -7.92 8.15 -3.34
CA ILE A 6 -8.87 7.04 -3.40
C ILE A 6 -9.12 6.48 -1.99
N PRO A 7 -10.34 6.07 -1.65
CA PRO A 7 -10.59 5.35 -0.41
C PRO A 7 -9.70 4.11 -0.29
N ILE A 8 -9.18 3.84 0.91
CA ILE A 8 -8.24 2.72 1.12
C ILE A 8 -8.87 1.35 0.82
N ASP A 9 -10.18 1.22 0.98
CA ASP A 9 -10.91 -0.01 0.65
C ASP A 9 -11.00 -0.21 -0.85
N GLU A 10 -11.21 0.87 -1.61
CA GLU A 10 -11.16 0.81 -3.07
C GLU A 10 -9.75 0.49 -3.58
N LEU A 11 -8.70 1.07 -2.96
CA LEU A 11 -7.32 0.70 -3.27
C LEU A 11 -7.06 -0.80 -3.04
N TYR A 12 -7.59 -1.36 -1.96
CA TYR A 12 -7.43 -2.77 -1.62
C TYR A 12 -8.05 -3.68 -2.69
N ASP A 13 -9.27 -3.37 -3.11
CA ASP A 13 -10.00 -4.14 -4.11
C ASP A 13 -9.33 -4.02 -5.49
N GLN A 14 -8.99 -2.80 -5.92
CA GLN A 14 -8.31 -2.56 -7.21
C GLN A 14 -6.94 -3.24 -7.27
N LEU A 15 -6.14 -3.14 -6.21
CA LEU A 15 -4.84 -3.82 -6.16
C LEU A 15 -5.01 -5.34 -6.21
N THR A 16 -6.00 -5.89 -5.49
CA THR A 16 -6.28 -7.33 -5.50
C THR A 16 -6.65 -7.80 -6.91
N LEU A 17 -7.52 -7.06 -7.60
CA LEU A 17 -7.94 -7.37 -8.97
C LEU A 17 -6.77 -7.34 -9.94
N ILE A 18 -5.95 -6.27 -9.92
CA ILE A 18 -4.76 -6.16 -10.77
C ILE A 18 -3.79 -7.33 -10.54
N LEU A 19 -3.54 -7.71 -9.28
CA LEU A 19 -2.63 -8.83 -9.00
C LEU A 19 -3.19 -10.18 -9.47
N GLN A 20 -4.52 -10.36 -9.45
CA GLN A 20 -5.17 -11.54 -10.01
C GLN A 20 -5.06 -11.57 -11.54
N GLU A 21 -5.29 -10.45 -12.21
CA GLU A 21 -5.14 -10.30 -13.66
C GLU A 21 -3.70 -10.52 -14.12
N GLU A 22 -2.71 -10.01 -13.37
CA GLU A 22 -1.28 -10.28 -13.60
C GLU A 22 -0.87 -11.72 -13.21
N LYS A 23 -1.81 -12.58 -12.81
CA LYS A 23 -1.62 -14.02 -12.47
C LYS A 23 -0.64 -14.27 -11.32
N TYR A 24 -0.65 -13.42 -10.30
CA TYR A 24 0.18 -13.64 -9.11
C TYR A 24 -0.30 -14.86 -8.32
N ALA A 25 0.62 -15.55 -7.68
CA ALA A 25 0.28 -16.64 -6.78
C ALA A 25 -0.59 -16.14 -5.61
N LYS A 26 -1.54 -16.97 -5.16
CA LYS A 26 -2.48 -16.63 -4.08
C LYS A 26 -1.78 -16.19 -2.80
N SER A 27 -0.68 -16.85 -2.42
CA SER A 27 0.15 -16.48 -1.26
C SER A 27 0.77 -15.10 -1.42
N THR A 28 1.23 -14.75 -2.62
CA THR A 28 1.76 -13.43 -2.93
C THR A 28 0.67 -12.37 -2.82
N ILE A 29 -0.52 -12.62 -3.37
CA ILE A 29 -1.66 -11.69 -3.26
C ILE A 29 -2.01 -11.44 -1.80
N GLN A 30 -2.06 -12.50 -0.97
CA GLN A 30 -2.28 -12.36 0.48
C GLN A 30 -1.21 -11.50 1.16
N LEU A 31 0.06 -11.63 0.77
CA LEU A 31 1.12 -10.75 1.29
C LEU A 31 0.87 -9.28 0.93
N TYR A 32 0.49 -8.97 -0.31
CA TYR A 32 0.15 -7.59 -0.67
C TYR A 32 -1.04 -7.07 0.14
N GLN A 33 -2.09 -7.88 0.28
CA GLN A 33 -3.29 -7.55 1.06
C GLN A 33 -2.96 -7.23 2.53
N GLU A 34 -2.12 -8.05 3.18
CA GLU A 34 -1.70 -7.80 4.56
C GLU A 34 -0.91 -6.49 4.71
N HIS A 35 -0.11 -6.13 3.71
CA HIS A 35 0.59 -4.85 3.70
C HIS A 35 -0.37 -3.66 3.53
N VAL A 36 -1.37 -3.76 2.65
CA VAL A 36 -2.41 -2.71 2.51
C VAL A 36 -3.24 -2.57 3.79
N LYS A 37 -3.57 -3.67 4.48
CA LYS A 37 -4.24 -3.61 5.79
C LYS A 37 -3.42 -2.88 6.84
N ARG A 38 -2.08 -2.99 6.81
CA ARG A 38 -1.20 -2.21 7.70
C ARG A 38 -1.27 -0.72 7.39
N ILE A 39 -1.30 -0.34 6.11
CA ILE A 39 -1.51 1.04 5.67
C ILE A 39 -2.88 1.54 6.15
N LYS A 40 -3.95 0.74 5.98
CA LYS A 40 -5.29 1.06 6.49
C LYS A 40 -5.28 1.33 7.99
N LYS A 41 -4.64 0.48 8.80
CA LYS A 41 -4.51 0.68 10.25
C LYS A 41 -3.80 1.99 10.59
N PHE A 42 -2.72 2.31 9.87
CA PHE A 42 -2.02 3.58 10.03
C PHE A 42 -2.92 4.78 9.68
N MET A 43 -3.67 4.70 8.57
CA MET A 43 -4.61 5.76 8.16
C MET A 43 -5.69 6.00 9.21
N LEU A 44 -6.32 4.93 9.71
CA LEU A 44 -7.33 5.01 10.77
C LEU A 44 -6.77 5.65 12.05
N ALA A 45 -5.56 5.27 12.46
CA ALA A 45 -4.91 5.85 13.63
C ALA A 45 -4.58 7.35 13.49
N ASN A 46 -4.52 7.87 12.26
CA ASN A 46 -4.23 9.27 11.96
C ASN A 46 -5.45 10.03 11.41
N ASN A 47 -6.67 9.46 11.48
CA ASN A 47 -7.91 10.03 10.95
C ASN A 47 -7.83 10.39 9.45
N ILE A 48 -7.16 9.55 8.66
CA ILE A 48 -7.00 9.72 7.22
C ILE A 48 -8.01 8.82 6.51
N THR A 49 -8.85 9.38 5.65
CA THR A 49 -9.87 8.66 4.87
C THR A 49 -9.32 8.14 3.55
N ASP A 50 -8.59 9.01 2.84
CA ASP A 50 -8.19 8.74 1.46
C ASP A 50 -6.70 8.50 1.34
N TYR A 51 -6.36 7.46 0.59
CA TYR A 51 -4.98 7.13 0.28
C TYR A 51 -4.43 8.10 -0.76
N SER A 52 -3.19 8.53 -0.54
CA SER A 52 -2.44 9.37 -1.47
C SER A 52 -0.95 9.06 -1.37
N SER A 53 -0.16 9.54 -2.33
CA SER A 53 1.30 9.41 -2.29
C SER A 53 1.92 9.98 -1.00
N SER A 54 1.38 11.08 -0.48
CA SER A 54 1.84 11.68 0.78
C SER A 54 1.59 10.75 1.98
N VAL A 55 0.42 10.12 2.04
CA VAL A 55 0.10 9.12 3.08
C VAL A 55 1.05 7.93 3.01
N ALA A 56 1.37 7.49 1.80
CA ALA A 56 2.31 6.40 1.58
C ALA A 56 3.72 6.71 2.10
N ASP A 57 4.23 7.91 1.83
CA ASP A 57 5.54 8.37 2.29
C ASP A 57 5.57 8.50 3.83
N GLN A 58 4.50 9.04 4.41
CA GLN A 58 4.36 9.14 5.86
C GLN A 58 4.34 7.78 6.53
N TYR A 59 3.55 6.84 5.99
CA TYR A 59 3.50 5.46 6.46
C TYR A 59 4.88 4.80 6.39
N TYR A 60 5.58 4.94 5.25
CA TYR A 60 6.91 4.33 5.10
C TYR A 60 7.89 4.85 6.15
N LYS A 61 7.99 6.17 6.33
CA LYS A 61 8.89 6.79 7.30
C LYS A 61 8.56 6.38 8.74
N LYS A 62 7.28 6.40 9.11
CA LYS A 62 6.84 6.18 10.50
C LYS A 62 6.76 4.72 10.91
N GLU A 63 6.36 3.82 10.00
CA GLU A 63 6.04 2.41 10.35
C GLU A 63 7.01 1.40 9.75
N VAL A 64 7.79 1.76 8.72
CA VAL A 64 8.69 0.81 8.02
C VAL A 64 10.15 1.16 8.25
N GLU A 65 10.52 2.42 8.04
CA GLU A 65 11.92 2.87 8.14
C GLU A 65 12.41 2.90 9.58
N SER A 66 11.57 3.39 10.49
CA SER A 66 11.79 3.43 11.95
C SER A 66 11.94 2.05 12.60
N ARG A 67 11.39 1.01 11.97
CA ARG A 67 11.44 -0.36 12.49
C ARG A 67 12.71 -1.07 12.04
N ASP A 68 13.18 -1.98 12.89
CA ASP A 68 14.36 -2.82 12.63
C ASP A 68 14.04 -4.01 11.69
N TYR A 69 13.36 -3.71 10.58
CA TYR A 69 13.16 -4.69 9.52
C TYR A 69 14.44 -4.85 8.70
N ASN A 70 14.73 -6.09 8.30
CA ASN A 70 15.80 -6.35 7.34
C ASN A 70 15.52 -5.69 5.98
N TYR A 71 16.57 -5.61 5.16
CA TYR A 71 16.51 -4.99 3.84
C TYR A 71 15.42 -5.58 2.94
N THR A 72 15.28 -6.90 2.91
CA THR A 72 14.31 -7.61 2.05
C THR A 72 12.87 -7.23 2.41
N THR A 73 12.56 -7.17 3.70
CA THR A 73 11.26 -6.75 4.20
C THR A 73 10.98 -5.28 3.86
N LYS A 74 11.94 -4.38 4.11
CA LYS A 74 11.80 -2.95 3.75
C LYS A 74 11.60 -2.78 2.24
N ARG A 75 12.32 -3.55 1.41
CA ARG A 75 12.17 -3.57 -0.05
C ARG A 75 10.77 -4.01 -0.47
N PHE A 76 10.20 -5.03 0.17
CA PHE A 76 8.85 -5.48 -0.15
C PHE A 76 7.79 -4.41 0.18
N PHE A 77 7.90 -3.72 1.33
CA PHE A 77 7.04 -2.57 1.64
C PHE A 77 7.10 -1.48 0.56
N ARG A 78 8.30 -1.13 0.08
CA ARG A 78 8.47 -0.17 -1.03
C ARG A 78 7.78 -0.64 -2.31
N THR A 79 7.87 -1.93 -2.64
CA THR A 79 7.19 -2.51 -3.81
C THR A 79 5.67 -2.36 -3.71
N VAL A 80 5.09 -2.71 -2.56
CA VAL A 80 3.64 -2.58 -2.32
C VAL A 80 3.21 -1.12 -2.45
N ILE A 81 3.92 -0.20 -1.81
CA ILE A 81 3.64 1.25 -1.88
C ILE A 81 3.71 1.74 -3.34
N ARG A 82 4.76 1.33 -4.09
CA ARG A 82 4.91 1.73 -5.49
C ARG A 82 3.75 1.25 -6.35
N ARG A 83 3.25 0.03 -6.13
CA ARG A 83 2.07 -0.50 -6.83
C ARG A 83 0.82 0.28 -6.48
N CYS A 84 0.61 0.57 -5.19
CA CYS A 84 -0.52 1.39 -4.74
C CYS A 84 -0.50 2.80 -5.35
N CYS A 85 0.67 3.45 -5.38
CA CYS A 85 0.82 4.77 -6.00
C CYS A 85 0.75 4.72 -7.54
N GLY A 86 0.98 3.55 -8.15
CA GLY A 86 0.76 3.32 -9.57
C GLY A 86 -0.72 3.38 -9.92
N ILE A 87 -1.58 2.81 -9.06
CA ILE A 87 -3.04 2.83 -9.21
C ILE A 87 -3.58 4.27 -9.18
N LEU A 88 -3.05 5.14 -8.31
CA LEU A 88 -3.44 6.56 -8.25
C LEU A 88 -3.20 7.33 -9.56
N LYS A 89 -2.37 6.80 -10.46
CA LYS A 89 -2.00 7.43 -11.74
C LYS A 89 -2.74 6.84 -12.94
N LEU A 90 -3.47 5.74 -12.75
CA LEU A 90 -4.37 5.15 -13.74
C LEU A 90 -5.67 5.97 -13.80
#